data_AF-A0A2H3JSW1-F1
#
_entry.id   AF-A0A2H3JSW1-F1
#
_cell.length_a   1.000
_cell.length_b   1.000
_cell.length_c   1.000
_cell.angle_alpha   90.00
_cell.angle_beta   90.00
_cell.angle_gamma   90.00
#
_symmetry.space_group_name_H-M   'P 1'
#
loop_
_entity.id
_entity.type
_entity.pdbx_description
1 polymer ?
#
loop_
_entity_poly.entity_id
_entity_poly.type
_entity_poly.pdbx_seq_one_letter_code
_entity_poly.pdbx_strand_id
1 'polypeptide(L)'
;CLWDGGSCGILLDDTSAAGVNRHLKEFHFCNQEKPWDNRSRGICHWEVNCGREMYYESFGKHVAAVHLRCTVRECEQCHREFARPDTLRRHVASTCSGQSEKTNRA
;
A
#
# COMPACT_ATOMS: atom_id res chain seq x y z
N CYS A 1 11.91 8.19 -2.75
CA CYS A 1 11.24 7.21 -3.63
C CYS A 1 12.25 6.10 -3.99
N LEU A 2 11.86 4.82 -4.00
CA LEU A 2 12.75 3.69 -4.34
C LEU A 2 12.49 3.08 -5.73
N TRP A 3 11.73 3.78 -6.57
CA TRP A 3 11.54 3.39 -7.95
C TRP A 3 12.88 3.40 -8.72
N ASP A 4 13.09 2.42 -9.59
CA ASP A 4 14.33 2.18 -10.35
C ASP A 4 15.58 2.20 -9.47
N GLY A 5 15.53 1.47 -8.36
CA GLY A 5 16.64 1.35 -7.42
C GLY A 5 16.93 2.61 -6.61
N GLY A 6 15.99 3.54 -6.51
CA GLY A 6 16.16 4.79 -5.75
C GLY A 6 16.81 5.93 -6.53
N SER A 7 16.97 5.78 -7.85
CA SER A 7 17.51 6.82 -8.73
C SER A 7 16.64 8.08 -8.85
N CYS A 8 15.38 8.02 -8.40
CA CYS A 8 14.44 9.14 -8.43
C CYS A 8 14.93 10.38 -7.64
N GLY A 9 15.53 10.20 -6.46
CA GLY A 9 16.00 11.31 -5.61
C GLY A 9 14.91 12.18 -4.95
N ILE A 10 13.64 12.00 -5.30
CA ILE A 10 12.52 12.80 -4.76
C ILE A 10 11.95 12.16 -3.47
N LEU A 11 11.70 12.99 -2.45
CA LEU A 11 11.05 12.58 -1.21
C LEU A 11 9.60 12.16 -1.48
N LEU A 12 9.20 10.99 -0.99
CA LEU A 12 7.81 10.55 -1.01
C LEU A 12 7.19 10.89 0.35
N ASP A 13 6.48 12.01 0.41
CA ASP A 13 5.84 12.54 1.64
C ASP A 13 4.51 11.85 1.95
N ASP A 14 3.73 11.53 0.93
CA ASP A 14 2.48 10.78 1.02
C ASP A 14 2.70 9.32 0.59
N THR A 15 2.87 8.46 1.59
CA THR A 15 3.07 7.01 1.42
C THR A 15 1.76 6.23 1.22
N SER A 16 0.61 6.92 1.17
CA SER A 16 -0.66 6.30 0.83
C SER A 16 -0.69 5.83 -0.62
N ALA A 17 -1.61 4.93 -0.96
CA ALA A 17 -1.77 4.47 -2.34
C ALA A 17 -2.08 5.63 -3.32
N ALA A 18 -2.78 6.67 -2.86
CA ALA A 18 -3.09 7.84 -3.67
C ALA A 18 -1.85 8.72 -3.88
N GLY A 19 -1.09 8.97 -2.82
CA GLY A 19 0.17 9.70 -2.86
C GLY A 19 1.20 9.06 -3.77
N VAL A 20 1.39 7.75 -3.63
CA VAL A 20 2.28 6.98 -4.52
C VAL A 20 1.81 7.09 -5.98
N ASN A 21 0.52 6.90 -6.26
CA ASN A 21 0.00 7.02 -7.63
C ASN A 21 0.25 8.41 -8.22
N ARG A 22 0.05 9.47 -7.44
CA ARG A 22 0.32 10.85 -7.86
C ARG A 22 1.81 11.03 -8.17
N HIS A 23 2.69 10.57 -7.28
CA HIS A 23 4.13 10.63 -7.48
C HIS A 23 4.58 9.88 -8.74
N LEU A 24 4.11 8.65 -8.95
CA LEU A 24 4.47 7.87 -10.14
C LEU A 24 4.03 8.59 -11.43
N LYS A 25 2.82 9.15 -11.47
CA LYS A 25 2.32 9.92 -12.61
C LYS A 25 3.18 11.14 -12.93
N GLU A 26 3.56 11.89 -11.90
CA GLU A 26 4.29 13.16 -12.04
C GLU A 26 5.77 12.98 -12.38
N PHE A 27 6.41 11.92 -11.88
CA PHE A 27 7.86 11.78 -11.95
C PHE A 27 8.37 10.57 -12.76
N HIS A 28 7.54 9.54 -12.97
CA HIS A 28 7.96 8.31 -13.66
C HIS A 28 7.14 8.02 -14.94
N PHE A 29 5.93 8.57 -15.04
CA PHE A 29 5.03 8.38 -16.19
C PHE A 29 4.53 9.71 -16.78
N CYS A 30 5.33 10.78 -16.64
CA CYS A 30 4.98 12.13 -17.08
C CYS A 30 5.31 12.42 -18.56
N ASN A 31 6.09 11.56 -19.22
CA ASN A 31 6.53 11.79 -20.58
C ASN A 31 5.61 11.11 -21.62
N GLN A 32 5.58 11.65 -22.85
CA GLN A 32 4.66 11.19 -23.90
C GLN A 32 4.94 9.77 -24.44
N GLU A 33 6.13 9.22 -24.19
CA GLU A 33 6.49 7.87 -24.65
C GLU A 33 5.81 6.75 -23.87
N LYS A 34 5.52 6.98 -22.58
CA LYS A 34 4.82 6.02 -21.70
C LYS A 34 3.88 6.77 -20.74
N PRO A 35 2.80 7.37 -21.26
CA PRO A 35 1.85 8.09 -20.44
C PRO A 35 1.15 7.14 -19.47
N TRP A 36 0.80 7.64 -18.29
CA TRP A 36 0.01 6.88 -17.35
C TRP A 36 -1.40 6.59 -17.91
N ASP A 37 -1.72 5.31 -18.07
CA ASP A 37 -3.08 4.84 -18.35
C ASP A 37 -3.44 3.72 -17.37
N ASN A 38 -4.56 3.89 -16.66
CA ASN A 38 -5.04 2.93 -15.66
C ASN A 38 -5.23 1.52 -16.24
N ARG A 39 -5.63 1.41 -17.51
CA ARG A 39 -5.89 0.12 -18.17
C ARG A 39 -4.62 -0.54 -18.73
N SER A 40 -3.55 0.22 -18.83
CA SER A 40 -2.26 -0.29 -19.28
C SER A 40 -1.59 -1.12 -18.19
N ARG A 41 -0.86 -2.14 -18.62
CA ARG A 41 -0.05 -3.01 -17.75
C ARG A 41 1.40 -2.60 -17.80
N GLY A 42 2.09 -2.72 -16.66
CA GLY A 42 3.53 -2.54 -16.59
C GLY A 42 4.12 -3.22 -15.39
N ILE A 43 5.43 -3.09 -15.27
CA ILE A 43 6.23 -3.76 -14.25
C ILE A 43 6.47 -2.79 -13.09
N CYS A 44 6.35 -3.28 -11.87
CA CYS A 44 6.78 -2.54 -10.69
C CYS A 44 8.31 -2.56 -10.61
N HIS A 45 8.91 -1.37 -10.76
CA HIS A 45 10.35 -1.15 -10.61
C HIS A 45 10.71 -0.63 -9.21
N TRP A 46 9.84 -0.88 -8.22
CA TRP A 46 10.14 -0.54 -6.84
C TRP A 46 11.14 -1.54 -6.29
N GLU A 47 12.35 -1.07 -5.93
CA GLU A 47 13.50 -1.92 -5.57
C GLU A 47 13.92 -2.91 -6.68
N VAL A 48 15.09 -3.53 -6.52
CA VAL A 48 15.69 -4.39 -7.56
C VAL A 48 14.90 -5.70 -7.76
N ASN A 49 14.17 -6.16 -6.75
CA ASN A 49 13.61 -7.52 -6.71
C ASN A 49 12.08 -7.59 -6.85
N CYS A 50 11.36 -6.50 -7.13
CA CYS A 50 9.90 -6.60 -7.29
C CYS A 50 9.50 -7.24 -8.62
N GLY A 51 9.74 -6.55 -9.74
CA GLY A 51 9.52 -7.07 -11.10
C GLY A 51 8.08 -7.50 -11.39
N ARG A 52 7.11 -7.16 -10.55
CA ARG A 52 5.74 -7.67 -10.66
C ARG A 52 4.96 -6.89 -11.72
N GLU A 53 4.40 -7.62 -12.69
CA GLU A 53 3.52 -7.03 -13.69
C GLU A 53 2.10 -6.84 -13.14
N MET A 54 1.51 -5.67 -13.36
CA MET A 54 0.13 -5.35 -12.99
C MET A 54 -0.39 -4.13 -13.77
N TYR A 55 -1.69 -3.85 -13.63
CA TYR A 55 -2.28 -2.60 -14.12
C TYR A 55 -1.69 -1.39 -13.41
N TYR A 56 -1.49 -0.29 -14.13
CA TYR A 56 -0.93 0.94 -13.56
C TYR A 56 -1.77 1.44 -12.38
N GLU A 57 -3.10 1.35 -12.46
CA GLU A 57 -3.99 1.74 -11.37
C GLU A 57 -3.70 1.00 -10.05
N SER A 58 -3.07 -0.17 -10.13
CA SER A 58 -2.71 -1.01 -8.98
C SER A 58 -1.34 -0.68 -8.39
N PHE A 59 -0.46 0.06 -9.08
CA PHE A 59 0.89 0.35 -8.59
C PHE A 59 0.89 1.03 -7.22
N GLY A 60 0.10 2.09 -7.03
CA GLY A 60 0.06 2.80 -5.75
C GLY A 60 -0.35 1.89 -4.59
N LYS A 61 -1.38 1.05 -4.77
CA LYS A 61 -1.82 0.10 -3.75
C LYS A 61 -0.76 -0.96 -3.47
N HIS A 62 -0.15 -1.48 -4.52
CA HIS A 62 0.90 -2.49 -4.41
C HIS A 62 2.11 -1.96 -3.65
N VAL A 63 2.64 -0.79 -4.04
CA VAL A 63 3.78 -0.16 -3.40
C VAL A 63 3.50 0.17 -1.94
N ALA A 64 2.36 0.80 -1.65
CA ALA A 64 1.98 1.15 -0.28
C ALA A 64 1.86 -0.08 0.63
N ALA A 65 1.31 -1.19 0.13
CA ALA A 65 1.10 -2.40 0.92
C ALA A 65 2.34 -3.28 1.05
N VAL A 66 3.09 -3.46 -0.04
CA VAL A 66 4.20 -4.43 -0.10
C VAL A 66 5.52 -3.81 0.32
N HIS A 67 5.84 -2.63 -0.22
CA HIS A 67 7.15 -2.02 -0.02
C HIS A 67 7.17 -1.04 1.15
N LEU A 68 6.13 -0.20 1.26
CA LEU A 68 6.06 0.80 2.33
C LEU A 68 5.40 0.24 3.60
N ARG A 69 4.68 -0.88 3.49
CA ARG A 69 3.88 -1.50 4.58
C ARG A 69 2.91 -0.53 5.27
N CYS A 70 2.52 0.57 4.60
CA CYS A 70 1.66 1.60 5.17
C CYS A 70 0.19 1.16 5.31
N THR A 71 -0.18 0.00 4.75
CA THR A 71 -1.51 -0.59 4.93
C THR A 71 -1.59 -1.52 6.12
N VAL A 72 -0.46 -1.84 6.77
CA VAL A 72 -0.43 -2.67 7.97
C VAL A 72 -1.17 -1.96 9.10
N ARG A 73 -2.06 -2.70 9.75
CA ARG A 73 -2.81 -2.23 10.90
C ARG A 73 -2.63 -3.23 12.03
N GLU A 74 -2.32 -2.72 13.20
CA GLU A 74 -2.22 -3.51 14.41
C GLU A 74 -3.59 -3.59 15.09
N CYS A 75 -3.93 -4.75 15.63
CA CYS A 75 -5.05 -4.89 16.54
C CYS A 75 -4.68 -4.33 17.91
N GLU A 76 -5.38 -3.30 18.38
CA GLU A 76 -5.12 -2.69 19.69
C GLU A 76 -5.35 -3.65 20.88
N GLN A 77 -6.07 -4.76 20.69
CA GLN A 77 -6.39 -5.71 21.76
C GLN A 77 -5.37 -6.84 21.91
N CYS A 78 -4.85 -7.35 20.79
CA CYS A 78 -3.94 -8.50 20.79
C CYS A 78 -2.60 -8.21 20.12
N HIS A 79 -2.38 -6.98 19.66
CA HIS A 79 -1.18 -6.49 19.01
C HIS A 79 -0.77 -7.28 17.75
N ARG A 80 -1.69 -8.06 17.18
CA ARG A 80 -1.47 -8.77 15.93
C ARG A 80 -1.56 -7.80 14.76
N GLU A 81 -0.58 -7.86 13.87
CA GLU A 81 -0.54 -7.08 12.63
C GLU A 81 -1.36 -7.74 11.52
N PHE A 82 -2.05 -6.91 10.75
CA PHE A 82 -2.82 -7.32 9.59
C PHE A 82 -2.47 -6.43 8.41
N ALA A 83 -2.20 -7.05 7.26
CA ALA A 83 -1.82 -6.33 6.04
C ALA A 83 -2.92 -5.40 5.50
N ARG A 84 -4.18 -5.57 5.93
CA ARG A 84 -5.32 -4.79 5.47
C ARG A 84 -6.34 -4.46 6.58
N PRO A 85 -7.00 -3.27 6.52
CA PRO A 85 -7.98 -2.85 7.52
C PRO A 85 -9.25 -3.72 7.61
N ASP A 86 -9.75 -4.21 6.49
CA ASP A 86 -10.92 -5.10 6.42
C ASP A 86 -10.65 -6.44 7.10
N THR A 87 -9.43 -6.96 6.92
CA THR A 87 -8.98 -8.19 7.58
C THR A 87 -8.87 -7.99 9.09
N LEU A 88 -8.31 -6.86 9.53
CA LEU A 88 -8.30 -6.49 10.95
C LEU A 88 -9.74 -6.39 11.51
N ARG A 89 -10.66 -5.72 10.81
CA ARG A 89 -12.06 -5.59 11.27
C ARG A 89 -12.73 -6.95 11.47
N ARG A 90 -12.58 -7.86 10.50
CA ARG A 90 -13.09 -9.23 10.61
C ARG A 90 -12.42 -9.96 11.76
N HIS A 91 -11.10 -9.82 11.93
CA HIS A 91 -10.38 -10.41 13.04
C HIS A 91 -10.95 -9.95 14.38
N VAL A 92 -11.06 -8.63 14.59
CA VAL A 92 -11.61 -8.03 15.80
C VAL A 92 -13.01 -8.56 16.06
N ALA A 93 -13.87 -8.64 15.04
CA ALA A 93 -15.26 -9.04 15.20
C ALA A 93 -15.46 -10.52 15.59
N SER A 94 -14.67 -11.45 15.04
CA SER A 94 -14.96 -12.90 15.16
C SER A 94 -13.88 -13.76 15.80
N THR A 95 -12.62 -13.31 15.80
CA THR A 95 -11.47 -14.19 16.17
C THR A 95 -10.51 -13.55 17.18
N CYS A 96 -10.72 -12.28 17.55
CA CYS A 96 -9.86 -11.62 18.51
C CYS A 96 -10.17 -12.10 19.93
N SER A 97 -9.23 -12.86 20.50
CA SER A 97 -9.29 -13.37 21.87
C SER A 97 -9.17 -12.28 22.94
N GLY A 98 -8.91 -11.02 22.56
CA GLY A 98 -9.00 -9.85 23.44
C GLY A 98 -10.43 -9.34 23.67
N GLN A 99 -11.45 -10.00 23.09
CA GLN A 99 -12.86 -9.76 23.41
C GLN A 99 -13.29 -10.50 24.69
N SER A 100 -12.84 -10.01 25.83
CA SER A 100 -13.58 -10.07 27.09
C SER A 100 -13.20 -8.76 27.80
N GLU A 101 -13.92 -7.67 27.66
CA GLU A 101 -15.22 -7.44 28.28
C GLU A 101 -15.82 -6.19 27.61
N LYS A 102 -16.93 -6.33 26.87
CA LYS A 102 -17.89 -5.23 26.79
C LYS A 102 -18.97 -5.53 27.81
N THR A 103 -18.69 -5.02 29.00
CA THR A 103 -19.58 -4.96 30.15
C THR A 103 -20.95 -4.44 29.70
N ASN A 104 -21.95 -5.20 30.12
CA ASN A 104 -23.35 -4.84 30.24
C ASN A 104 -23.48 -3.37 30.69
N ARG A 105 -24.10 -2.50 29.88
CA ARG A 105 -24.46 -1.15 30.32
C ARG A 105 -25.96 -1.16 30.62
N ALA A 106 -26.24 -0.92 31.90
CA ALA A 106 -27.54 -0.82 32.55
C ALA A 106 -28.48 0.21 31.90
#